data_AF-A0A939YN43-F1
#
_entry.id   AF-A0A939YN43-F1
#
_cell.length_a   1.000
_cell.length_b   1.000
_cell.length_c   1.000
_cell.angle_alpha   90.00
_cell.angle_beta   90.00
_cell.angle_gamma   90.00
#
_symmetry.space_group_name_H-M   'P 1'
#
loop_
_entity.id
_entity.type
_entity.pdbx_description
1 polymer ?
#
loop_
_entity_poly.entity_id
_entity_poly.type
_entity_poly.pdbx_seq_one_letter_code
_entity_poly.pdbx_strand_id
1 'polypeptide(L)'
;MGEQFWWIYDAAIAAIILVFVFISSRKGLVKTAISLACSVLALVIAFSVSSAVSKGVYKTMIRPSTIKNVSKDLYSDSVKKRLVDQLNGLDYHLSVREDKITDLLNDENSDFDHEVYVYANNINAIKVAEEDEFKEELHKIYGQIIYELVAKNCDPYIAEAARNLTVADPSCFQQIGRELNEEEGGQREAAAIISDNYIAPTYSKVFRYISFIAMFVIVSLLAFFIVKSFSENIKSGEAVSHIVGGVLGIFIGIIVIIVIAVVIKLNVVLGNNEMMVFNKDTVDKTLVFKHIYNIVAGM
;
A
#
# COMPACT_ATOMS: atom_id res chain seq x y z
N MET A 1 19.90 -13.05 -4.43
CA MET A 1 20.50 -12.95 -5.79
C MET A 1 20.04 -11.73 -6.58
N GLY A 2 18.83 -11.19 -6.33
CA GLY A 2 18.30 -10.01 -7.00
C GLY A 2 19.06 -8.70 -6.82
N GLU A 3 19.55 -8.46 -5.61
CA GLU A 3 20.21 -7.21 -5.23
C GLU A 3 21.44 -6.86 -6.06
N GLN A 4 22.11 -7.85 -6.69
CA GLN A 4 23.27 -7.63 -7.55
C GLN A 4 22.92 -6.87 -8.85
N PHE A 5 21.64 -6.82 -9.19
CA PHE A 5 21.12 -6.16 -10.40
C PHE A 5 20.64 -4.72 -10.15
N TRP A 6 20.97 -4.10 -9.01
CA TRP A 6 20.58 -2.72 -8.69
C TRP A 6 20.97 -1.71 -9.78
N TRP A 7 22.14 -1.91 -10.41
CA TRP A 7 22.66 -1.02 -11.46
C TRP A 7 21.78 -0.97 -12.71
N ILE A 8 20.92 -1.99 -12.94
CA ILE A 8 20.00 -2.04 -14.08
C ILE A 8 19.01 -0.86 -14.01
N TYR A 9 18.57 -0.48 -12.82
CA TYR A 9 17.64 0.65 -12.65
C TYR A 9 18.28 1.97 -13.07
N ASP A 10 19.50 2.25 -12.59
CA ASP A 10 20.20 3.49 -12.92
C ASP A 10 20.64 3.53 -14.40
N ALA A 11 21.06 2.39 -14.96
CA ALA A 11 21.35 2.27 -16.39
C ALA A 11 20.09 2.50 -17.26
N ALA A 12 18.94 1.97 -16.84
CA ALA A 12 17.67 2.17 -17.52
C ALA A 12 17.23 3.64 -17.49
N ILE A 13 17.36 4.34 -16.35
CA ILE A 13 17.11 5.78 -16.24
C ILE A 13 17.96 6.55 -17.25
N ALA A 14 19.28 6.29 -17.28
CA ALA A 14 20.18 6.98 -18.19
C ALA A 14 19.78 6.75 -19.66
N ALA A 15 19.46 5.51 -20.02
CA ALA A 15 18.99 5.16 -21.35
C ALA A 15 17.68 5.87 -21.72
N ILE A 16 16.70 5.92 -20.81
CA ILE A 16 15.43 6.62 -21.03
C ILE A 16 15.68 8.11 -21.27
N ILE A 17 16.50 8.76 -20.43
CA ILE A 17 16.83 10.17 -20.60
C ILE A 17 17.47 10.41 -21.98
N LEU A 18 18.46 9.60 -22.37
CA LEU A 18 19.12 9.74 -23.67
C LEU A 18 18.15 9.58 -24.85
N VAL A 19 17.22 8.62 -24.77
CA VAL A 19 16.18 8.42 -25.78
C VAL A 19 15.29 9.65 -25.89
N PHE A 20 14.82 10.20 -24.77
CA PHE A 20 13.96 11.38 -24.79
C PHE A 20 14.71 12.64 -25.24
N VAL A 21 15.98 12.82 -24.87
CA VAL A 21 16.84 13.89 -25.39
C VAL A 21 16.95 13.78 -26.91
N PHE A 22 17.19 12.59 -27.45
CA PHE A 22 17.33 12.36 -28.90
C PHE A 22 16.02 12.58 -29.67
N ILE A 23 14.90 12.06 -29.17
CA ILE A 23 13.59 12.26 -29.80
C ILE A 23 13.21 13.74 -29.80
N SER A 24 13.47 14.43 -28.69
CA SER A 24 13.06 15.82 -28.49
C SER A 24 13.96 16.79 -29.24
N SER A 25 15.25 16.49 -29.34
CA SER A 25 16.16 17.29 -30.17
C SER A 25 15.71 17.28 -31.62
N ARG A 26 15.28 16.14 -32.18
CA ARG A 26 14.76 16.06 -33.56
C ARG A 26 13.43 16.79 -33.78
N LYS A 27 12.56 16.84 -32.77
CA LYS A 27 11.26 17.54 -32.87
C LYS A 27 11.40 19.07 -32.96
N GLY A 28 12.49 19.61 -32.43
CA GLY A 28 12.71 21.05 -32.27
C GLY A 28 12.00 21.63 -31.03
N LEU A 29 12.28 22.90 -30.73
CA LEU A 29 11.88 23.55 -29.49
C LEU A 29 10.36 23.58 -29.29
N VAL A 30 9.60 24.12 -30.24
CA VAL A 30 8.16 24.39 -30.07
C VAL A 30 7.38 23.10 -29.83
N LYS A 31 7.61 22.07 -30.65
CA LYS A 31 6.93 20.77 -30.52
C LYS A 31 7.28 20.09 -29.19
N THR A 32 8.52 20.21 -28.75
CA THR A 32 8.95 19.64 -27.46
C THR A 32 8.36 20.39 -26.28
N ALA A 33 8.30 21.72 -26.34
CA ALA A 33 7.71 22.55 -25.28
C ALA A 33 6.22 22.23 -25.09
N ILE A 34 5.46 22.10 -26.19
CA ILE A 34 4.04 21.69 -26.12
C ILE A 34 3.92 20.27 -25.55
N SER A 35 4.75 19.33 -26.02
CA SER A 35 4.76 17.96 -25.49
C SER A 35 5.04 17.93 -23.99
N LEU A 36 6.00 18.72 -23.51
CA LEU A 36 6.34 18.82 -22.09
C LEU A 36 5.16 19.38 -21.29
N ALA A 37 4.55 20.46 -21.76
CA ALA A 37 3.38 21.06 -21.10
C ALA A 37 2.23 20.04 -20.99
N CYS A 38 1.93 19.32 -22.07
CA CYS A 38 0.92 18.27 -22.07
C CYS A 38 1.26 17.10 -21.14
N SER A 39 2.53 16.66 -21.10
CA SER A 39 2.96 15.58 -20.20
C SER A 39 2.86 15.99 -18.72
N VAL A 40 3.21 17.24 -18.39
CA VAL A 40 3.03 17.78 -17.03
C VAL A 40 1.54 17.83 -16.67
N LEU A 41 0.69 18.33 -17.56
CA LEU A 41 -0.76 18.34 -17.34
C LEU A 41 -1.32 16.92 -17.16
N ALA A 42 -0.89 15.97 -17.99
CA ALA A 42 -1.30 14.56 -17.87
C ALA A 42 -0.89 13.97 -16.51
N LEU A 43 0.32 14.25 -16.06
CA LEU A 43 0.81 13.81 -14.76
C LEU A 43 -0.03 14.37 -13.60
N VAL A 44 -0.29 15.67 -13.62
CA VAL A 44 -1.07 16.36 -12.56
C VAL A 44 -2.51 15.85 -12.52
N ILE A 45 -3.16 15.71 -13.68
CA ILE A 45 -4.52 15.20 -13.77
C ILE A 45 -4.58 13.75 -13.27
N ALA A 46 -3.67 12.89 -13.75
CA ALA A 46 -3.62 11.49 -13.34
C ALA A 46 -3.41 11.35 -11.83
N PHE A 47 -2.47 12.11 -11.26
CA PHE A 47 -2.21 12.12 -9.83
C PHE A 47 -3.45 12.53 -9.04
N SER A 48 -4.10 13.62 -9.43
CA SER A 48 -5.26 14.17 -8.70
C SER A 48 -6.47 13.25 -8.77
N VAL A 49 -6.77 12.74 -9.96
CA VAL A 49 -7.98 11.91 -10.20
C VAL A 49 -7.79 10.49 -9.64
N SER A 50 -6.57 9.95 -9.63
CA SER A 50 -6.29 8.58 -9.20
C SER A 50 -6.79 8.26 -7.77
N SER A 51 -6.72 9.21 -6.85
CA SER A 51 -7.15 9.03 -5.46
C SER A 51 -8.67 8.91 -5.33
N ALA A 52 -9.42 9.73 -6.07
CA ALA A 52 -10.88 9.65 -6.09
C ALA A 52 -11.35 8.35 -6.74
N VAL A 53 -10.72 7.96 -7.86
CA VAL A 53 -11.04 6.72 -8.56
C VAL A 53 -10.71 5.51 -7.69
N SER A 54 -9.56 5.46 -7.03
CA SER A 54 -9.16 4.31 -6.21
C SER A 54 -10.10 4.10 -5.01
N LYS A 55 -10.48 5.18 -4.32
CA LYS A 55 -11.48 5.13 -3.24
C LYS A 55 -12.84 4.64 -3.74
N GLY A 56 -13.26 5.12 -4.92
CA GLY A 56 -14.51 4.68 -5.55
C GLY A 56 -14.50 3.20 -5.94
N VAL A 57 -13.41 2.72 -6.54
CA VAL A 57 -13.21 1.31 -6.88
C VAL A 57 -13.23 0.44 -5.63
N TYR A 58 -12.50 0.83 -4.58
CA TYR A 58 -12.50 0.09 -3.32
C TYR A 58 -13.91 0.00 -2.73
N LYS A 59 -14.57 1.15 -2.51
CA LYS A 59 -15.87 1.23 -1.85
C LYS A 59 -16.95 0.42 -2.57
N THR A 60 -16.99 0.47 -3.89
CA THR A 60 -18.08 -0.11 -4.67
C THR A 60 -17.82 -1.55 -5.09
N MET A 61 -16.57 -1.90 -5.45
CA MET A 61 -16.26 -3.21 -6.03
C MET A 61 -15.59 -4.17 -5.04
N ILE A 62 -14.70 -3.65 -4.20
CA ILE A 62 -13.81 -4.51 -3.39
C ILE A 62 -14.39 -4.72 -2.00
N ARG A 63 -14.73 -3.63 -1.29
CA ARG A 63 -15.25 -3.67 0.08
C ARG A 63 -16.42 -4.66 0.26
N PRO A 64 -17.46 -4.70 -0.60
CA PRO A 64 -18.56 -5.64 -0.41
C PRO A 64 -18.12 -7.11 -0.52
N SER A 65 -17.19 -7.39 -1.44
CA SER A 65 -16.62 -8.73 -1.63
C SER A 65 -15.75 -9.13 -0.45
N THR A 66 -14.87 -8.23 0.01
CA THR A 66 -14.00 -8.46 1.16
C THR A 66 -14.80 -8.75 2.42
N ILE A 67 -15.79 -7.90 2.76
CA ILE A 67 -16.65 -8.11 3.94
C ILE A 67 -17.33 -9.48 3.85
N LYS A 68 -17.91 -9.80 2.69
CA LYS A 68 -18.60 -11.08 2.48
C LYS A 68 -17.67 -12.28 2.63
N ASN A 69 -16.43 -12.20 2.17
CA ASN A 69 -15.49 -13.31 2.22
C ASN A 69 -14.90 -13.46 3.62
N VAL A 70 -14.43 -12.36 4.23
CA VAL A 70 -13.91 -12.36 5.59
C VAL A 70 -14.98 -12.83 6.58
N SER A 71 -16.23 -12.35 6.47
CA SER A 71 -17.30 -12.73 7.41
C SER A 71 -17.66 -14.22 7.38
N LYS A 72 -17.41 -14.93 6.26
CA LYS A 72 -17.72 -16.36 6.15
C LYS A 72 -16.80 -17.24 7.02
N ASP A 73 -15.55 -16.82 7.17
CA ASP A 73 -14.53 -17.55 7.92
C ASP A 73 -14.31 -16.97 9.33
N LEU A 74 -15.08 -15.94 9.68
CA LEU A 74 -15.06 -15.27 10.97
C LEU A 74 -16.09 -15.93 11.88
N TYR A 75 -15.67 -16.87 12.72
CA TYR A 75 -16.53 -17.48 13.74
C TYR A 75 -16.53 -16.64 15.02
N SER A 76 -17.60 -16.71 15.81
CA SER A 76 -17.71 -15.98 17.10
C SER A 76 -16.51 -16.22 18.01
N ASP A 77 -16.03 -17.46 18.09
CA ASP A 77 -14.88 -17.79 18.93
C ASP A 77 -13.51 -17.52 18.29
N SER A 78 -13.44 -17.09 17.02
CA SER A 78 -12.19 -17.11 16.25
C SER A 78 -11.11 -16.16 16.79
N VAL A 79 -11.50 -14.98 17.26
CA VAL A 79 -10.57 -14.00 17.86
C VAL A 79 -10.22 -14.41 19.28
N LYS A 80 -11.24 -14.74 20.10
CA LYS A 80 -11.07 -15.15 21.49
C LYS A 80 -10.16 -16.37 21.65
N LYS A 81 -10.43 -17.46 20.94
CA LYS A 81 -9.64 -18.70 21.04
C LYS A 81 -8.19 -18.46 20.64
N ARG A 82 -7.96 -17.76 19.52
CA ARG A 82 -6.60 -17.42 19.08
C ARG A 82 -5.87 -16.53 20.08
N LEU A 83 -6.56 -15.55 20.68
CA LEU A 83 -5.98 -14.71 21.71
C LEU A 83 -5.57 -15.53 22.95
N VAL A 84 -6.44 -16.42 23.42
CA VAL A 84 -6.14 -17.32 24.55
C VAL A 84 -4.98 -18.25 24.22
N ASP A 85 -5.01 -18.89 23.04
CA ASP A 85 -3.96 -19.81 22.59
C ASP A 85 -2.59 -19.11 22.49
N GLN A 86 -2.56 -17.90 21.92
CA GLN A 86 -1.32 -17.13 21.77
C GLN A 86 -0.80 -16.58 23.10
N LEU A 87 -1.68 -16.12 24.01
CA LEU A 87 -1.27 -15.69 25.35
C LEU A 87 -0.73 -16.85 26.19
N ASN A 88 -1.35 -18.03 26.12
CA ASN A 88 -0.86 -19.23 26.79
C ASN A 88 0.46 -19.74 26.19
N GLY A 89 0.72 -19.44 24.91
CA GLY A 89 1.96 -19.76 24.21
C GLY A 89 3.14 -18.84 24.53
N LEU A 90 2.92 -17.75 25.29
CA LEU A 90 4.01 -16.90 25.75
C LEU A 90 4.88 -17.61 26.80
N ASP A 91 6.14 -17.20 26.91
CA ASP A 91 7.13 -17.76 27.85
C ASP A 91 6.73 -17.59 29.34
N TYR A 92 5.66 -16.85 29.62
CA TYR A 92 5.09 -16.63 30.95
C TYR A 92 4.29 -17.82 31.50
N HIS A 93 4.07 -18.89 30.70
CA HIS A 93 3.31 -20.09 31.12
C HIS A 93 1.92 -19.74 31.70
N LEU A 94 1.22 -18.83 31.03
CA LEU A 94 -0.10 -18.39 31.47
C LEU A 94 -1.13 -19.51 31.33
N SER A 95 -2.14 -19.45 32.19
CA SER A 95 -3.36 -20.26 32.10
C SER A 95 -4.57 -19.34 31.93
N VAL A 96 -4.59 -18.62 30.80
CA VAL A 96 -5.62 -17.68 30.41
C VAL A 96 -6.93 -18.43 30.21
N ARG A 97 -8.01 -17.89 30.79
CA ARG A 97 -9.36 -18.47 30.65
C ARG A 97 -10.18 -17.69 29.60
N GLU A 98 -10.91 -18.43 28.78
CA GLU A 98 -11.77 -17.86 27.73
C GLU A 98 -12.88 -16.96 28.27
N ASP A 99 -13.46 -17.29 29.42
CA ASP A 99 -14.53 -16.51 30.07
C ASP A 99 -14.04 -15.10 30.42
N LYS A 100 -12.83 -15.00 30.99
CA LYS A 100 -12.24 -13.71 31.36
C LYS A 100 -11.90 -12.86 30.16
N ILE A 101 -11.35 -13.43 29.10
CA ILE A 101 -11.13 -12.70 27.84
C ILE A 101 -12.46 -12.21 27.24
N THR A 102 -13.53 -13.01 27.34
CA THR A 102 -14.86 -12.60 26.87
C THR A 102 -15.38 -11.40 27.67
N ASP A 103 -15.25 -11.43 28.99
CA ASP A 103 -15.62 -10.31 29.87
C ASP A 103 -14.86 -9.03 29.47
N LEU A 104 -13.53 -9.13 29.26
CA LEU A 104 -12.68 -7.99 28.89
C LEU A 104 -12.99 -7.42 27.50
N LEU A 105 -13.28 -8.28 26.52
CA LEU A 105 -13.68 -7.83 25.18
C LEU A 105 -14.99 -7.03 25.20
N ASN A 106 -15.89 -7.34 26.12
CA ASN A 106 -17.20 -6.68 26.22
C ASN A 106 -17.18 -5.38 27.04
N ASP A 107 -16.09 -5.06 27.74
CA ASP A 107 -15.97 -3.83 28.53
C ASP A 107 -15.48 -2.64 27.68
N GLU A 108 -16.42 -1.92 27.07
CA GLU A 108 -16.15 -0.80 26.17
C GLU A 108 -15.43 0.40 26.82
N ASN A 109 -15.49 0.53 28.15
CA ASN A 109 -14.92 1.69 28.85
C ASN A 109 -13.53 1.42 29.41
N SER A 110 -13.02 0.19 29.22
CA SER A 110 -11.72 -0.23 29.73
C SER A 110 -10.61 -0.03 28.69
N ASP A 111 -9.40 0.26 29.18
CA ASP A 111 -8.19 0.08 28.37
C ASP A 111 -7.95 -1.43 28.28
N PHE A 112 -8.41 -2.04 27.19
CA PHE A 112 -8.32 -3.49 26.98
C PHE A 112 -6.90 -4.03 27.18
N ASP A 113 -5.89 -3.31 26.70
CA ASP A 113 -4.50 -3.75 26.80
C ASP A 113 -4.02 -3.72 28.26
N HIS A 114 -4.38 -2.67 28.98
CA HIS A 114 -4.11 -2.56 30.42
C HIS A 114 -4.82 -3.66 31.20
N GLU A 115 -6.10 -3.92 30.93
CA GLU A 115 -6.87 -4.94 31.65
C GLU A 115 -6.36 -6.36 31.37
N VAL A 116 -5.92 -6.65 30.13
CA VAL A 116 -5.26 -7.92 29.81
C VAL A 116 -3.93 -8.05 30.56
N TYR A 117 -3.16 -6.97 30.68
CA TYR A 117 -1.93 -6.94 31.49
C TYR A 117 -2.19 -7.18 32.99
N VAL A 118 -3.19 -6.49 33.56
CA VAL A 118 -3.60 -6.68 34.96
C VAL A 118 -4.07 -8.10 35.19
N TYR A 119 -4.87 -8.65 34.27
CA TYR A 119 -5.32 -10.03 34.34
C TYR A 119 -4.14 -11.01 34.28
N ALA A 120 -3.21 -10.83 33.35
CA ALA A 120 -2.04 -11.69 33.18
C ALA A 120 -1.15 -11.74 34.43
N ASN A 121 -0.89 -10.61 35.09
CA ASN A 121 -0.11 -10.55 36.33
C ASN A 121 -0.81 -11.21 37.53
N ASN A 122 -2.14 -11.33 37.49
CA ASN A 122 -2.92 -11.98 38.54
C ASN A 122 -3.08 -13.49 38.30
N ILE A 123 -2.68 -14.00 37.14
CA ILE A 123 -2.69 -15.43 36.84
C ILE A 123 -1.49 -16.09 37.54
N ASN A 124 -1.77 -17.06 38.41
CA ASN A 124 -0.78 -17.93 39.06
C ASN A 124 0.34 -17.20 39.83
N ALA A 125 0.13 -15.93 40.21
CA ALA A 125 1.15 -15.07 40.84
C ALA A 125 2.43 -14.90 40.00
N ILE A 126 2.33 -15.03 38.68
CA ILE A 126 3.45 -14.85 37.75
C ILE A 126 3.53 -13.37 37.40
N LYS A 127 4.66 -12.72 37.69
CA LYS A 127 4.95 -11.40 37.16
C LYS A 127 5.32 -11.55 35.69
N VAL A 128 4.55 -10.95 34.79
CA VAL A 128 4.92 -10.86 33.36
C VAL A 128 5.97 -9.74 33.18
N ALA A 129 6.26 -9.36 31.95
CA ALA A 129 7.11 -8.20 31.66
C ALA A 129 6.54 -6.88 32.23
N GLU A 130 7.32 -5.81 32.10
CA GLU A 130 6.81 -4.46 32.38
C GLU A 130 5.65 -4.13 31.42
N GLU A 131 4.74 -3.25 31.84
CA GLU A 131 3.46 -3.02 31.15
C GLU A 131 3.65 -2.68 29.66
N ASP A 132 4.55 -1.76 29.33
CA ASP A 132 4.79 -1.34 27.94
C ASP A 132 5.32 -2.51 27.08
N GLU A 133 6.25 -3.30 27.61
CA GLU A 133 6.81 -4.47 26.90
C GLU A 133 5.75 -5.55 26.70
N PHE A 134 4.88 -5.78 27.69
CA PHE A 134 3.76 -6.69 27.55
C PHE A 134 2.75 -6.20 26.51
N LYS A 135 2.44 -4.88 26.49
CA LYS A 135 1.56 -4.28 25.47
C LYS A 135 2.13 -4.42 24.06
N GLU A 136 3.44 -4.24 23.89
CA GLU A 136 4.11 -4.48 22.59
C GLU A 136 3.95 -5.93 22.11
N GLU A 137 4.12 -6.91 23.00
CA GLU A 137 3.87 -8.33 22.67
C GLU A 137 2.40 -8.60 22.36
N LEU A 138 1.50 -7.96 23.10
CA LEU A 138 0.06 -8.06 22.89
C LEU A 138 -0.36 -7.50 21.51
N HIS A 139 0.23 -6.39 21.08
CA HIS A 139 0.00 -5.82 19.75
C HIS A 139 0.49 -6.75 18.63
N LYS A 140 1.61 -7.46 18.84
CA LYS A 140 2.11 -8.50 17.92
C LYS A 140 1.14 -9.67 17.81
N ILE A 141 0.59 -10.13 18.94
CA ILE A 141 -0.47 -11.14 19.01
C ILE A 141 -1.69 -10.70 18.19
N TYR A 142 -2.18 -9.47 18.42
CA TYR A 142 -3.31 -8.92 17.66
C TYR A 142 -3.04 -8.90 16.16
N GLY A 143 -1.87 -8.42 15.77
CA GLY A 143 -1.43 -8.43 14.38
C GLY A 143 -1.45 -9.83 13.80
N GLN A 144 -0.91 -10.82 14.50
CA GLN A 144 -0.86 -12.20 14.02
C GLN A 144 -2.27 -12.80 13.86
N ILE A 145 -3.19 -12.49 14.78
CA ILE A 145 -4.59 -12.90 14.68
C ILE A 145 -5.22 -12.29 13.41
N ILE A 146 -5.06 -10.98 13.20
CA ILE A 146 -5.58 -10.31 11.99
C ILE A 146 -4.95 -10.87 10.72
N TYR A 147 -3.64 -11.14 10.71
CA TYR A 147 -2.96 -11.79 9.59
C TYR A 147 -3.64 -13.11 9.22
N GLU A 148 -3.85 -13.99 10.19
CA GLU A 148 -4.43 -15.33 9.97
C GLU A 148 -5.87 -15.26 9.48
N LEU A 149 -6.63 -14.27 9.91
CA LEU A 149 -8.01 -14.03 9.45
C LEU A 149 -8.04 -13.50 8.02
N VAL A 150 -7.15 -12.55 7.70
CA VAL A 150 -7.09 -11.91 6.38
C VAL A 150 -6.47 -12.82 5.32
N ALA A 151 -5.41 -13.56 5.65
CA ALA A 151 -4.67 -14.44 4.73
C ALA A 151 -5.51 -15.61 4.18
N LYS A 152 -6.63 -15.97 4.84
CA LYS A 152 -7.56 -16.96 4.31
C LYS A 152 -8.30 -16.50 3.05
N ASN A 153 -8.55 -15.20 2.94
CA ASN A 153 -9.44 -14.61 1.93
C ASN A 153 -8.78 -13.55 1.04
N CYS A 154 -7.60 -13.09 1.41
CA CYS A 154 -6.86 -12.05 0.71
C CYS A 154 -5.44 -12.53 0.37
N ASP A 155 -4.81 -11.82 -0.56
CA ASP A 155 -3.41 -12.03 -0.93
C ASP A 155 -2.46 -11.83 0.28
N PRO A 156 -1.35 -12.60 0.40
CA PRO A 156 -0.39 -12.49 1.49
C PRO A 156 0.13 -11.07 1.73
N TYR A 157 0.32 -10.26 0.69
CA TYR A 157 0.75 -8.88 0.85
C TYR A 157 -0.29 -8.03 1.61
N ILE A 158 -1.58 -8.26 1.35
CA ILE A 158 -2.67 -7.57 2.06
C ILE A 158 -2.73 -8.03 3.52
N ALA A 159 -2.56 -9.34 3.77
CA ALA A 159 -2.56 -9.89 5.12
C ALA A 159 -1.37 -9.36 5.95
N GLU A 160 -0.18 -9.30 5.36
CA GLU A 160 1.02 -8.76 5.99
C GLU A 160 0.89 -7.27 6.29
N ALA A 161 0.31 -6.51 5.35
CA ALA A 161 0.03 -5.10 5.56
C ALA A 161 -1.02 -4.88 6.68
N ALA A 162 -2.07 -5.72 6.72
CA ALA A 162 -3.07 -5.69 7.79
C ALA A 162 -2.43 -5.96 9.15
N ARG A 163 -1.56 -6.97 9.26
CA ARG A 163 -0.77 -7.26 10.47
C ARG A 163 0.01 -6.04 10.95
N ASN A 164 0.80 -5.44 10.07
CA ASN A 164 1.67 -4.32 10.42
C ASN A 164 0.86 -3.08 10.82
N LEU A 165 -0.32 -2.87 10.20
CA LEU A 165 -1.24 -1.80 10.59
C LEU A 165 -1.84 -2.07 11.97
N THR A 166 -2.25 -3.31 12.27
CA THR A 166 -2.78 -3.68 13.59
C THR A 166 -1.73 -3.53 14.69
N VAL A 167 -0.47 -3.91 14.43
CA VAL A 167 0.63 -3.71 15.40
C VAL A 167 0.87 -2.23 15.67
N ALA A 168 0.78 -1.39 14.63
CA ALA A 168 0.98 0.06 14.78
C ALA A 168 -0.21 0.80 15.40
N ASP A 169 -1.43 0.30 15.17
CA ASP A 169 -2.68 0.86 15.67
C ASP A 169 -3.70 -0.26 15.96
N PRO A 170 -3.69 -0.82 17.19
CA PRO A 170 -4.56 -1.91 17.60
C PRO A 170 -5.93 -1.44 18.08
N SER A 171 -6.26 -0.15 17.95
CA SER A 171 -7.45 0.47 18.56
C SER A 171 -8.78 -0.23 18.22
N CYS A 172 -8.90 -0.86 17.05
CA CYS A 172 -10.10 -1.59 16.65
C CYS A 172 -10.13 -3.06 17.10
N PHE A 173 -9.06 -3.60 17.69
CA PHE A 173 -8.97 -5.04 17.98
C PHE A 173 -10.01 -5.50 19.00
N GLN A 174 -10.16 -4.78 20.12
CA GLN A 174 -11.18 -5.09 21.12
C GLN A 174 -12.58 -5.05 20.50
N GLN A 175 -12.86 -4.03 19.69
CA GLN A 175 -14.15 -3.89 19.00
C GLN A 175 -14.45 -5.11 18.13
N ILE A 176 -13.47 -5.59 17.33
CA ILE A 176 -13.65 -6.79 16.50
C ILE A 176 -14.04 -8.00 17.35
N GLY A 177 -13.37 -8.22 18.48
CA GLY A 177 -13.69 -9.31 19.40
C GLY A 177 -15.08 -9.17 20.03
N ARG A 178 -15.47 -7.95 20.39
CA ARG A 178 -16.80 -7.64 20.94
C ARG A 178 -17.92 -7.89 19.94
N GLU A 179 -17.80 -7.37 18.72
CA GLU A 179 -18.81 -7.58 17.67
C GLU A 179 -18.98 -9.09 17.39
N LEU A 180 -17.91 -9.88 17.48
CA LEU A 180 -17.98 -11.35 17.31
C LEU A 180 -18.68 -12.09 18.44
N ASN A 181 -18.81 -11.47 19.62
CA ASN A 181 -19.58 -12.03 20.73
C ASN A 181 -21.10 -11.79 20.57
N GLU A 182 -21.52 -10.91 19.66
CA GLU A 182 -22.93 -10.67 19.40
C GLU A 182 -23.59 -11.83 18.62
N GLU A 183 -24.82 -12.20 19.01
CA GLU A 183 -25.51 -13.39 18.47
C GLU A 183 -25.94 -13.25 17.00
N GLU A 184 -26.31 -12.04 16.55
CA GLU A 184 -26.77 -11.81 15.18
C GLU A 184 -25.96 -10.69 14.49
N GLY A 185 -25.41 -10.99 13.31
CA GLY A 185 -24.76 -9.98 12.46
C GLY A 185 -23.31 -9.62 12.85
N GLY A 186 -22.86 -10.00 14.04
CA GLY A 186 -21.52 -9.69 14.57
C GLY A 186 -20.35 -10.03 13.65
N GLN A 187 -20.41 -11.16 12.94
CA GLN A 187 -19.39 -11.56 11.96
C GLN A 187 -19.23 -10.54 10.82
N ARG A 188 -20.34 -9.93 10.40
CA ARG A 188 -20.35 -8.98 9.29
C ARG A 188 -19.82 -7.63 9.73
N GLU A 189 -20.14 -7.18 10.95
CA GLU A 189 -19.62 -5.94 11.52
C GLU A 189 -18.13 -6.05 11.84
N ALA A 190 -17.70 -7.13 12.48
CA ALA A 190 -16.28 -7.44 12.69
C ALA A 190 -15.51 -7.48 11.35
N ALA A 191 -16.06 -8.13 10.33
CA ALA A 191 -15.47 -8.13 8.99
C ALA A 191 -15.44 -6.74 8.34
N ALA A 192 -16.41 -5.87 8.61
CA ALA A 192 -16.44 -4.49 8.14
C ALA A 192 -15.33 -3.66 8.80
N ILE A 193 -15.13 -3.82 10.12
CA ILE A 193 -14.06 -3.15 10.87
C ILE A 193 -12.69 -3.57 10.34
N ILE A 194 -12.46 -4.89 10.17
CA ILE A 194 -11.22 -5.40 9.58
C ILE A 194 -11.03 -4.84 8.17
N SER A 195 -12.09 -4.85 7.37
CA SER A 195 -12.04 -4.39 5.98
C SER A 195 -11.67 -2.91 5.90
N ASP A 196 -12.27 -2.05 6.71
CA ASP A 196 -12.11 -0.61 6.58
C ASP A 196 -10.82 -0.08 7.22
N ASN A 197 -10.36 -0.68 8.32
CA ASN A 197 -9.20 -0.19 9.05
C ASN A 197 -7.89 -0.87 8.63
N TYR A 198 -7.92 -2.17 8.32
CA TYR A 198 -6.70 -2.94 8.09
C TYR A 198 -6.50 -3.34 6.62
N ILE A 199 -7.58 -3.53 5.85
CA ILE A 199 -7.52 -3.96 4.45
C ILE A 199 -7.61 -2.77 3.47
N ALA A 200 -8.50 -1.82 3.72
CA ALA A 200 -8.78 -0.68 2.84
C ALA A 200 -7.57 0.20 2.54
N PRO A 201 -6.71 0.56 3.52
CA PRO A 201 -5.57 1.44 3.25
C PRO A 201 -4.63 0.84 2.20
N THR A 202 -4.46 -0.48 2.22
CA THR A 202 -3.57 -1.20 1.33
C THR A 202 -4.16 -1.36 -0.06
N TYR A 203 -5.42 -1.82 -0.19
CA TYR A 203 -6.08 -1.88 -1.50
C TYR A 203 -6.20 -0.50 -2.15
N SER A 204 -6.53 0.54 -1.38
CA SER A 204 -6.66 1.91 -1.91
C SER A 204 -5.36 2.39 -2.56
N LYS A 205 -4.20 2.03 -1.98
CA LYS A 205 -2.87 2.31 -2.59
C LYS A 205 -2.67 1.54 -3.89
N VAL A 206 -2.96 0.23 -3.90
CA VAL A 206 -2.85 -0.61 -5.11
C VAL A 206 -3.71 -0.06 -6.25
N PHE A 207 -4.99 0.21 -5.97
CA PHE A 207 -5.90 0.77 -6.96
C PHE A 207 -5.53 2.19 -7.36
N ARG A 208 -4.88 2.97 -6.49
CA ARG A 208 -4.38 4.30 -6.85
C ARG A 208 -3.27 4.19 -7.89
N TYR A 209 -2.33 3.26 -7.75
CA TYR A 209 -1.30 3.03 -8.77
C TYR A 209 -1.90 2.61 -10.11
N ILE A 210 -2.85 1.65 -10.10
CA ILE A 210 -3.54 1.20 -11.32
C ILE A 210 -4.30 2.36 -11.98
N SER A 211 -5.07 3.11 -11.19
CA SER A 211 -5.88 4.23 -11.67
C SER A 211 -4.99 5.37 -12.21
N PHE A 212 -3.87 5.64 -11.55
CA PHE A 212 -2.88 6.61 -12.00
C PHE A 212 -2.31 6.22 -13.37
N ILE A 213 -1.86 4.98 -13.53
CA ILE A 213 -1.30 4.49 -14.81
C ILE A 213 -2.36 4.59 -15.91
N ALA A 214 -3.57 4.11 -15.65
CA ALA A 214 -4.66 4.17 -16.61
C ALA A 214 -5.00 5.62 -17.02
N MET A 215 -5.15 6.53 -16.05
CA MET A 215 -5.44 7.94 -16.31
C MET A 215 -4.29 8.63 -17.04
N PHE A 216 -3.04 8.36 -16.67
CA PHE A 216 -1.88 8.93 -17.34
C PHE A 216 -1.85 8.50 -18.81
N VAL A 217 -2.11 7.22 -19.10
CA VAL A 217 -2.17 6.72 -20.49
C VAL A 217 -3.31 7.38 -21.25
N ILE A 218 -4.52 7.44 -20.69
CA ILE A 218 -5.69 8.05 -21.35
C ILE A 218 -5.43 9.53 -21.65
N VAL A 219 -4.98 10.32 -20.67
CA VAL A 219 -4.72 11.75 -20.85
C VAL A 219 -3.53 11.99 -21.78
N SER A 220 -2.49 11.14 -21.73
CA SER A 220 -1.36 11.22 -22.65
C SER A 220 -1.73 10.91 -24.09
N LEU A 221 -2.67 9.97 -24.32
CA LEU A 221 -3.21 9.70 -25.65
C LEU A 221 -3.99 10.90 -26.20
N LEU A 222 -4.84 11.53 -25.38
CA LEU A 222 -5.56 12.75 -25.76
C LEU A 222 -4.58 13.90 -26.07
N ALA A 223 -3.59 14.11 -25.20
CA ALA A 223 -2.51 15.07 -25.41
C ALA A 223 -1.75 14.81 -26.71
N PHE A 224 -1.45 13.55 -27.03
CA PHE A 224 -0.77 13.18 -28.27
C PHE A 224 -1.56 13.64 -29.50
N PHE A 225 -2.89 13.44 -29.52
CA PHE A 225 -3.74 13.90 -30.62
C PHE A 225 -3.74 15.44 -30.74
N ILE A 226 -3.80 16.15 -29.61
CA ILE A 226 -3.72 17.62 -29.58
C ILE A 226 -2.39 18.10 -30.15
N VAL A 227 -1.27 17.57 -29.64
CA VAL A 227 0.08 17.93 -30.10
C VAL A 227 0.22 17.65 -31.60
N LYS A 228 -0.25 16.49 -32.06
CA LYS A 228 -0.19 16.14 -33.49
C LYS A 228 -0.94 17.17 -34.35
N SER A 229 -2.20 17.47 -34.00
CA SER A 229 -3.04 18.40 -34.76
C SER A 229 -2.47 19.83 -34.82
N PHE A 230 -1.93 20.34 -33.71
CA PHE A 230 -1.36 21.70 -33.68
C PHE A 230 0.04 21.77 -34.32
N SER A 231 0.81 20.68 -34.30
CA SER A 231 2.21 20.69 -34.72
C SER A 231 2.45 20.47 -36.22
N GLU A 232 1.44 20.03 -36.98
CA GLU A 232 1.55 19.80 -38.43
C GLU A 232 1.80 21.11 -39.21
N ASN A 233 1.33 22.25 -38.70
CA ASN A 233 1.48 23.56 -39.34
C ASN A 233 2.76 24.32 -38.94
N ILE A 234 3.56 23.78 -38.00
CA ILE A 234 4.74 24.47 -37.46
C ILE A 234 6.00 23.98 -38.17
N LYS A 235 6.62 24.86 -38.97
CA LYS A 235 7.93 24.60 -39.59
C LYS A 235 9.00 24.53 -38.50
N SER A 236 9.64 23.36 -38.37
CA SER A 236 10.78 23.15 -37.48
C SER A 236 12.00 23.89 -38.05
N GLY A 237 12.41 25.00 -37.42
CA GLY A 237 13.51 25.84 -37.89
C GLY A 237 14.66 25.98 -36.89
N GLU A 238 15.89 25.90 -37.42
CA GLU A 238 17.19 26.23 -36.81
C GLU A 238 17.82 25.24 -35.81
N ALA A 239 19.16 25.10 -35.92
CA ALA A 239 20.01 24.24 -35.08
C ALA A 239 19.89 24.52 -33.57
N VAL A 240 19.69 25.78 -33.18
CA VAL A 240 19.49 26.19 -31.78
C VAL A 240 18.20 25.60 -31.21
N SER A 241 17.15 25.47 -32.04
CA SER A 241 15.88 24.86 -31.62
C SER A 241 16.03 23.37 -31.28
N HIS A 242 16.98 22.69 -31.91
CA HIS A 242 17.25 21.27 -31.69
C HIS A 242 18.01 21.02 -30.37
N ILE A 243 18.93 21.91 -29.99
CA ILE A 243 19.64 21.83 -28.70
C ILE A 243 18.67 22.04 -27.54
N VAL A 244 17.86 23.10 -27.59
CA VAL A 244 16.87 23.40 -26.55
C VAL A 244 15.81 22.29 -26.47
N GLY A 245 15.38 21.76 -27.62
CA GLY A 245 14.51 20.57 -27.66
C GLY A 245 15.13 19.36 -26.94
N GLY A 246 16.44 19.14 -27.10
CA GLY A 246 17.16 18.10 -26.36
C GLY A 246 17.10 18.28 -24.84
N VAL A 247 17.36 19.49 -24.35
CA VAL A 247 17.28 19.82 -22.90
C VAL A 247 15.87 19.61 -22.36
N LEU A 248 14.84 20.07 -23.08
CA LEU A 248 13.44 19.84 -22.69
C LEU A 248 13.08 18.35 -22.68
N GLY A 249 13.73 17.55 -23.53
CA GLY A 249 13.62 16.09 -23.53
C GLY A 249 14.04 15.44 -22.21
N ILE A 250 14.98 16.03 -21.46
CA ILE A 250 15.36 15.53 -20.12
C ILE A 250 14.16 15.55 -19.18
N PHE A 251 13.41 16.66 -19.14
CA PHE A 251 12.24 16.80 -18.27
C PHE A 251 11.10 15.84 -18.68
N ILE A 252 10.89 15.63 -19.97
CA ILE A 252 9.93 14.61 -20.45
C ILE A 252 10.38 13.22 -20.01
N GLY A 253 11.67 12.90 -20.12
CA GLY A 253 12.26 11.66 -19.62
C GLY A 253 12.01 11.45 -18.12
N ILE A 254 12.19 12.49 -17.30
CA ILE A 254 11.91 12.44 -15.86
C ILE A 254 10.44 12.10 -15.59
N ILE A 255 9.49 12.70 -16.30
CA ILE A 255 8.06 12.39 -16.16
C ILE A 255 7.80 10.91 -16.47
N VAL A 256 8.40 10.39 -17.53
CA VAL A 256 8.27 8.97 -17.88
C VAL A 256 8.89 8.05 -16.83
N ILE A 257 10.02 8.43 -16.25
CA ILE A 257 10.65 7.68 -15.16
C ILE A 257 9.76 7.66 -13.91
N ILE A 258 9.05 8.75 -13.58
CA ILE A 258 8.06 8.76 -12.49
C ILE A 258 6.96 7.72 -12.74
N VAL A 259 6.43 7.65 -13.96
CA VAL A 259 5.40 6.66 -14.32
C VAL A 259 5.95 5.23 -14.23
N ILE A 260 7.18 5.01 -14.71
CA ILE A 260 7.85 3.71 -14.59
C ILE A 260 8.06 3.33 -13.11
N ALA A 261 8.39 4.30 -12.25
CA ALA A 261 8.52 4.06 -10.81
C ALA A 261 7.19 3.62 -10.17
N VAL A 262 6.05 4.16 -10.63
CA VAL A 262 4.71 3.68 -10.21
C VAL A 262 4.47 2.25 -10.65
N VAL A 263 4.81 1.92 -11.91
CA VAL A 263 4.69 0.54 -12.43
C VAL A 263 5.55 -0.42 -11.61
N ILE A 264 6.79 -0.03 -11.30
CA ILE A 264 7.69 -0.85 -10.47
C ILE A 264 7.12 -1.02 -9.06
N LYS A 265 6.60 0.04 -8.42
CA LYS A 265 5.93 -0.08 -7.11
C LYS A 265 4.76 -1.05 -7.15
N LEU A 266 3.90 -0.94 -8.16
CA LEU A 266 2.76 -1.85 -8.32
C LEU A 266 3.25 -3.29 -8.42
N ASN A 267 4.31 -3.55 -9.18
CA ASN A 267 4.91 -4.87 -9.29
C ASN A 267 5.49 -5.34 -7.94
N VAL A 268 6.31 -4.54 -7.26
CA VAL A 268 6.87 -4.88 -5.93
C VAL A 268 5.78 -5.30 -4.95
N VAL A 269 4.67 -4.55 -4.95
CA VAL A 269 3.50 -4.83 -4.12
C VAL A 269 2.80 -6.13 -4.52
N LEU A 270 2.47 -6.30 -5.80
CA LEU A 270 1.78 -7.50 -6.29
C LEU A 270 2.64 -8.77 -6.21
N GLY A 271 3.96 -8.64 -6.22
CA GLY A 271 4.89 -9.75 -6.06
C GLY A 271 5.37 -9.96 -4.63
N ASN A 272 4.71 -9.37 -3.63
CA ASN A 272 5.01 -9.50 -2.21
C ASN A 272 6.50 -9.29 -1.85
N ASN A 273 7.19 -8.39 -2.55
CA ASN A 273 8.63 -8.18 -2.41
C ASN A 273 9.53 -9.41 -2.74
N GLU A 274 8.99 -10.50 -3.26
CA GLU A 274 9.73 -11.74 -3.55
C GLU A 274 10.32 -11.78 -4.97
N MET A 275 9.91 -10.85 -5.83
CA MET A 275 10.42 -10.80 -7.20
C MET A 275 11.92 -10.53 -7.24
N MET A 276 12.63 -11.30 -8.07
CA MET A 276 14.09 -11.25 -8.16
C MET A 276 14.64 -9.86 -8.47
N VAL A 277 14.03 -9.11 -9.41
CA VAL A 277 14.52 -7.76 -9.76
C VAL A 277 13.68 -6.67 -9.09
N PHE A 278 12.37 -6.89 -8.99
CA PHE A 278 11.40 -5.91 -8.48
C PHE A 278 11.11 -6.10 -6.99
N ASN A 279 12.11 -5.85 -6.15
CA ASN A 279 11.97 -5.83 -4.69
C ASN A 279 12.58 -4.55 -4.11
N LYS A 280 12.15 -4.21 -2.89
CA LYS A 280 12.54 -3.04 -2.13
C LYS A 280 14.04 -3.02 -1.85
N ASP A 281 14.64 -4.16 -1.51
CA ASP A 281 16.06 -4.25 -1.17
C ASP A 281 16.96 -3.87 -2.36
N THR A 282 16.55 -4.28 -3.56
CA THR A 282 17.24 -3.93 -4.81
C THR A 282 17.06 -2.45 -5.15
N VAL A 283 15.86 -1.90 -4.93
CA VAL A 283 15.57 -0.48 -5.14
C VAL A 283 16.35 0.41 -4.18
N ASP A 284 16.46 0.04 -2.91
CA ASP A 284 17.14 0.85 -1.88
C ASP A 284 18.66 0.96 -2.14
N LYS A 285 19.24 0.00 -2.86
CA LYS A 285 20.65 0.02 -3.31
C LYS A 285 20.92 0.94 -4.50
N THR A 286 19.88 1.38 -5.22
CA THR A 286 20.06 2.28 -6.37
C THR A 286 20.55 3.66 -5.95
N LEU A 287 21.28 4.34 -6.84
CA LEU A 287 21.81 5.68 -6.53
C LEU A 287 20.77 6.76 -6.83
N VAL A 288 20.17 6.72 -8.03
CA VAL A 288 19.25 7.76 -8.50
C VAL A 288 17.80 7.29 -8.36
N PHE A 289 17.51 6.05 -8.75
CA PHE A 289 16.13 5.56 -8.81
C PHE A 289 15.40 5.59 -7.45
N LYS A 290 16.07 5.29 -6.34
CA LYS A 290 15.47 5.32 -4.99
C LYS A 290 14.81 6.66 -4.63
N HIS A 291 15.39 7.77 -5.07
CA HIS A 291 14.84 9.10 -4.79
C HIS A 291 13.51 9.29 -5.50
N ILE A 292 13.44 8.89 -6.78
CA ILE A 292 12.21 8.94 -7.58
C ILE A 292 11.17 7.96 -7.01
N TYR A 293 11.61 6.75 -6.67
CA TYR A 293 10.77 5.74 -6.05
C TYR A 293 10.14 6.23 -4.74
N ASN A 294 10.88 6.96 -3.91
CA ASN A 294 10.38 7.51 -2.65
C ASN A 294 9.41 8.67 -2.84
N ILE A 295 9.58 9.51 -3.86
CA ILE A 295 8.60 10.55 -4.22
C ILE A 295 7.24 9.90 -4.53
N VAL A 296 7.27 8.79 -5.28
CA VAL A 296 6.07 8.03 -5.63
C VAL A 296 5.46 7.32 -4.42
N ALA A 297 6.24 7.06 -3.35
CA ALA A 297 5.76 6.38 -2.15
C ALA A 297 4.75 7.21 -1.34
N GLY A 298 4.70 8.53 -1.55
CA GLY A 298 3.69 9.42 -0.98
C GLY A 298 2.33 9.38 -1.68
N MET A 299 2.15 8.51 -2.70
CA MET A 299 0.84 8.19 -3.25
C MET A 299 0.10 7.13 -2.44
#